data_AF-T0KF40-F1
#
_entry.id   AF-T0KF40-F1
#
_cell.length_a   1.000
_cell.length_b   1.000
_cell.length_c   1.000
_cell.angle_alpha   90.00
_cell.angle_beta   90.00
_cell.angle_gamma   90.00
#
_symmetry.space_group_name_H-M   'P 1'
#
loop_
_entity.id
_entity.type
_entity.pdbx_description
1 polymer ?
#
loop_
_entity_poly.entity_id
_entity_poly.type
_entity_poly.pdbx_seq_one_letter_code
_entity_poly.pdbx_strand_id
1 'polypeptide(L)'
;MAGLMRGALLLTAAKTPYRRAGLAFPVGVPLTVAILSLTVQQLRLLLEDPQITVMVGQDIGTYVIVPELKAELSDDDLQAFIDAAPPVEIEPAVPLPVGPEQELAELRQTADETAAALRRANEEIVQLQDAGKDSAAALAAALADVEARNARIAELEADLAKAAKPAAAKPKDKSAD
;
A
#
# COMPACT_ATOMS: atom_id res chain seq x y z
N MET A 1 -30.66 -20.54 -15.04
CA MET A 1 -31.13 -19.76 -16.20
C MET A 1 -29.96 -18.91 -16.65
N ALA A 2 -29.39 -19.16 -17.82
CA ALA A 2 -28.35 -18.27 -18.36
C ALA A 2 -29.06 -17.00 -18.84
N GLY A 3 -28.81 -15.88 -18.17
CA GLY A 3 -29.34 -14.58 -18.61
C GLY A 3 -28.73 -14.24 -19.96
N LEU A 4 -29.55 -13.78 -20.90
CA LEU A 4 -29.08 -13.16 -22.14
C LEU A 4 -28.24 -11.94 -21.74
N MET A 5 -26.93 -12.00 -21.98
CA MET A 5 -26.00 -10.88 -21.74
C MET A 5 -25.69 -10.12 -23.03
N ARG A 6 -26.38 -10.46 -24.12
CA ARG A 6 -26.32 -9.69 -25.37
C ARG A 6 -26.80 -8.27 -25.05
N GLY A 7 -26.01 -7.26 -25.42
CA GLY A 7 -26.25 -5.87 -25.02
C GLY A 7 -25.43 -5.39 -23.81
N ALA A 8 -24.63 -6.26 -23.18
CA ALA A 8 -23.70 -5.91 -22.11
C ALA A 8 -22.25 -5.81 -22.59
N LEU A 9 -21.46 -4.92 -21.98
CA LEU A 9 -20.00 -4.96 -22.00
C LEU A 9 -19.49 -5.41 -20.63
N LEU A 10 -18.50 -6.31 -20.66
CA LEU A 10 -17.65 -6.59 -19.51
C LEU A 10 -16.34 -5.84 -19.71
N LEU A 11 -16.03 -4.97 -18.76
CA LEU A 11 -14.85 -4.10 -18.76
C LEU A 11 -13.90 -4.56 -17.65
N THR A 12 -12.65 -4.81 -18.01
CA THR A 12 -11.59 -5.14 -17.04
C THR A 12 -10.48 -4.11 -17.14
N ALA A 13 -9.98 -3.64 -16.00
CA ALA A 13 -8.84 -2.74 -15.94
C ALA A 13 -7.59 -3.47 -15.43
N ALA A 14 -6.46 -3.24 -16.07
CA ALA A 14 -5.17 -3.83 -15.69
C ALA A 14 -4.70 -3.39 -14.30
N LYS A 15 -5.14 -2.22 -13.85
CA LYS A 15 -4.89 -1.68 -12.51
C LYS A 15 -6.22 -1.27 -11.90
N THR A 16 -6.39 -1.54 -10.62
CA THR A 16 -7.55 -1.11 -9.83
C THR A 16 -7.06 -0.58 -8.48
N PRO A 17 -7.69 0.45 -7.88
CA PRO A 17 -8.85 1.20 -8.40
C PRO A 17 -8.49 2.09 -9.60
N TYR A 18 -9.41 2.24 -10.55
CA TYR A 18 -9.19 3.00 -11.78
C TYR A 18 -10.47 3.72 -12.23
N ARG A 19 -10.35 4.86 -12.91
CA ARG A 19 -11.50 5.63 -13.41
C ARG A 19 -11.27 6.06 -14.85
N ARG A 20 -12.25 5.83 -15.72
CA ARG A 20 -12.21 6.22 -17.15
C ARG A 20 -13.62 6.33 -17.71
N ALA A 21 -13.84 7.28 -18.62
CA ALA A 21 -15.12 7.47 -19.30
C ALA A 21 -16.34 7.67 -18.36
N GLY A 22 -16.11 8.22 -17.16
CA GLY A 22 -17.14 8.38 -16.12
C GLY A 22 -17.50 7.08 -15.38
N LEU A 23 -16.76 5.99 -15.63
CA LEU A 23 -16.91 4.71 -14.95
C LEU A 23 -15.81 4.51 -13.90
N ALA A 24 -16.17 3.90 -12.77
CA ALA A 24 -15.25 3.53 -11.71
C ALA A 24 -15.05 2.01 -11.70
N PHE A 25 -13.79 1.58 -11.78
CA PHE A 25 -13.38 0.18 -11.77
C PHE A 25 -12.98 -0.21 -10.34
N PRO A 26 -13.80 -1.02 -9.64
CA PRO A 26 -13.53 -1.45 -8.27
C PRO A 26 -12.36 -2.45 -8.22
N VAL A 27 -11.77 -2.60 -7.03
CA VAL A 27 -10.63 -3.51 -6.82
C VAL A 27 -11.06 -4.96 -7.01
N GLY A 28 -10.41 -5.65 -7.94
CA GLY A 28 -10.52 -7.11 -8.11
C GLY A 28 -11.84 -7.60 -8.73
N VAL A 29 -12.67 -6.72 -9.29
CA VAL A 29 -13.96 -7.10 -9.90
C VAL A 29 -14.13 -6.46 -11.28
N PRO A 30 -14.50 -7.22 -12.33
CA PRO A 30 -14.83 -6.67 -13.63
C PRO A 30 -16.13 -5.85 -13.56
N LEU A 31 -16.21 -4.79 -14.36
CA LEU A 31 -17.38 -3.92 -14.41
C LEU A 31 -18.27 -4.34 -15.59
N THR A 32 -19.53 -4.65 -15.32
CA THR A 32 -20.53 -4.92 -16.37
C THR A 32 -21.38 -3.67 -16.60
N VAL A 33 -21.49 -3.22 -17.85
CA VAL A 33 -22.30 -2.04 -18.24
C VAL A 33 -23.20 -2.36 -19.43
N ALA A 34 -24.36 -1.72 -19.51
CA ALA A 34 -25.23 -1.85 -20.67
C ALA A 34 -24.66 -1.01 -21.82
N ILE A 35 -24.53 -1.60 -23.02
CA ILE A 35 -24.04 -0.87 -24.21
C ILE A 35 -24.90 0.39 -24.46
N LEU A 36 -26.23 0.26 -24.33
CA LEU A 36 -27.19 1.35 -24.52
C LEU A 36 -27.05 2.51 -23.51
N SER A 37 -26.35 2.28 -22.39
CA SER A 37 -26.10 3.34 -21.39
C SER A 37 -24.88 4.20 -21.71
N LEU A 38 -24.10 3.82 -22.72
CA LEU A 38 -22.88 4.53 -23.10
C LEU A 38 -23.14 5.51 -24.25
N THR A 39 -22.47 6.65 -24.19
CA THR A 39 -22.34 7.54 -25.35
C THR A 39 -21.20 7.07 -26.26
N VAL A 40 -21.21 7.49 -27.53
CA VAL A 40 -20.12 7.25 -28.49
C VAL A 40 -18.77 7.70 -27.92
N GLN A 41 -18.73 8.87 -27.27
CA GLN A 41 -17.51 9.39 -26.66
C GLN A 41 -17.01 8.51 -25.53
N GLN A 42 -17.91 8.01 -24.67
CA GLN A 42 -17.53 7.10 -23.58
C GLN A 42 -17.00 5.77 -24.12
N LEU A 43 -17.69 5.18 -25.10
CA LEU A 43 -17.25 3.94 -25.73
C LEU A 43 -15.87 4.09 -26.38
N ARG A 44 -15.65 5.19 -27.12
CA ARG A 44 -14.34 5.50 -27.73
C ARG A 44 -13.24 5.61 -26.68
N LEU A 45 -13.48 6.36 -25.60
CA LEU A 45 -12.50 6.54 -24.51
C LEU A 45 -12.14 5.23 -23.80
N LEU A 46 -13.04 4.24 -23.77
CA LEU A 46 -12.79 2.90 -23.25
C LEU A 46 -11.96 2.06 -24.22
N LEU A 47 -12.23 2.15 -25.52
CA LEU A 47 -11.51 1.41 -26.57
C LEU A 47 -10.09 1.96 -26.83
N GLU A 48 -9.87 3.26 -26.62
CA GLU A 48 -8.56 3.90 -26.73
C GLU A 48 -7.61 3.56 -25.57
N ASP A 49 -8.16 3.09 -24.46
CA ASP A 49 -7.41 2.92 -23.23
C ASP A 49 -6.71 1.56 -23.18
N PRO A 50 -5.36 1.50 -23.26
CA PRO A 50 -4.64 0.24 -23.23
C PRO A 50 -4.69 -0.45 -21.86
N GLN A 51 -5.15 0.23 -20.80
CA GLN A 51 -5.37 -0.38 -19.49
C GLN A 51 -6.69 -1.13 -19.44
N ILE A 52 -7.62 -0.90 -20.38
CA ILE A 52 -8.98 -1.48 -20.36
C ILE A 52 -9.09 -2.56 -21.42
N THR A 53 -9.58 -3.73 -21.03
CA THR A 53 -10.05 -4.74 -21.97
C THR A 53 -11.56 -4.72 -22.02
N VAL A 54 -12.11 -4.49 -23.21
CA VAL A 54 -13.54 -4.46 -23.50
C VAL A 54 -13.97 -5.80 -24.10
N MET A 55 -14.97 -6.42 -23.50
CA MET A 55 -15.54 -7.69 -23.97
C MET A 55 -17.06 -7.54 -24.14
N VAL A 56 -17.61 -8.09 -25.23
CA VAL A 56 -19.03 -7.99 -25.57
C VAL A 56 -19.75 -9.26 -25.14
N GLY A 57 -20.89 -9.10 -24.46
CA GLY A 57 -21.73 -10.20 -24.01
C GLY A 57 -22.47 -10.90 -25.17
N GLN A 58 -22.57 -12.21 -25.07
CA GLN A 58 -23.23 -13.09 -26.05
C GLN A 58 -24.49 -13.74 -25.46
N ASP A 59 -25.25 -14.47 -26.29
CA ASP A 59 -26.54 -15.07 -25.93
C ASP A 59 -26.48 -16.08 -24.77
N ILE A 60 -25.31 -16.67 -24.49
CA ILE A 60 -25.10 -17.75 -23.50
C ILE A 60 -24.45 -17.22 -22.20
N GLY A 61 -24.43 -15.90 -22.00
CA GLY A 61 -23.80 -15.28 -20.83
C GLY A 61 -22.26 -15.32 -20.89
N THR A 62 -21.69 -15.61 -22.05
CA THR A 62 -20.25 -15.52 -22.31
C THR A 62 -19.88 -14.11 -22.77
N TYR A 63 -18.66 -13.69 -22.45
CA TYR A 63 -18.09 -12.42 -22.92
C TYR A 63 -16.90 -12.73 -23.83
N VAL A 64 -16.82 -12.04 -24.96
CA VAL A 64 -15.74 -12.24 -25.94
C VAL A 64 -15.16 -10.90 -26.37
N ILE A 65 -13.85 -10.88 -26.61
CA ILE A 65 -13.20 -9.75 -27.25
C ILE A 65 -13.64 -9.74 -28.72
N VAL A 66 -14.13 -8.60 -29.20
CA VAL A 66 -14.53 -8.41 -30.60
C VAL A 66 -13.44 -7.58 -31.30
N PRO A 67 -12.58 -8.19 -32.11
CA PRO A 67 -11.44 -7.49 -32.72
C PRO A 67 -11.85 -6.33 -33.64
N GLU A 68 -13.05 -6.37 -34.20
CA GLU A 68 -13.61 -5.33 -35.07
C GLU A 68 -14.01 -4.08 -34.29
N LEU A 69 -14.31 -4.21 -32.99
CA LEU A 69 -14.66 -3.10 -32.12
C LEU A 69 -13.40 -2.39 -31.65
N LYS A 70 -12.98 -1.37 -32.40
CA LYS A 70 -11.77 -0.58 -32.14
C LYS A 70 -12.07 0.90 -32.01
N ALA A 71 -11.18 1.62 -31.33
CA ALA A 71 -11.21 3.07 -31.23
C ALA A 71 -11.10 3.80 -32.57
N GLU A 72 -10.64 3.15 -33.64
CA GLU A 72 -10.48 3.74 -34.98
C GLU A 72 -11.80 3.82 -35.76
N LEU A 73 -12.86 3.16 -35.26
CA LEU A 73 -14.18 3.22 -35.89
C LEU A 73 -14.72 4.66 -35.92
N SER A 74 -15.54 4.96 -36.95
CA SER A 74 -16.20 6.25 -37.06
C SER A 74 -17.24 6.43 -35.94
N ASP A 75 -17.63 7.68 -35.65
CA ASP A 75 -18.69 7.95 -34.68
C ASP A 75 -20.01 7.28 -35.09
N ASP A 76 -20.31 7.25 -36.40
CA ASP A 76 -21.51 6.61 -36.95
C ASP A 76 -21.49 5.09 -36.74
N ASP A 77 -20.34 4.43 -36.90
CA ASP A 77 -20.20 2.99 -36.67
C ASP A 77 -20.34 2.62 -35.19
N LEU A 78 -19.76 3.44 -34.31
CA LEU A 78 -19.90 3.26 -32.86
C LEU A 78 -21.34 3.51 -32.40
N GLN A 79 -22.02 4.50 -32.96
CA GLN A 79 -23.44 4.75 -32.69
C GLN A 79 -24.31 3.60 -33.19
N ALA A 80 -24.06 3.10 -34.41
CA ALA A 80 -24.77 1.94 -34.96
C ALA A 80 -24.56 0.68 -34.10
N PHE A 81 -23.35 0.49 -33.55
CA PHE A 81 -23.08 -0.58 -32.60
C PHE A 81 -23.90 -0.43 -31.30
N ILE A 82 -24.00 0.78 -30.77
CA ILE A 82 -24.82 1.07 -29.59
C ILE A 82 -26.30 0.81 -29.90
N ASP A 83 -26.82 1.34 -31.00
CA ASP A 83 -28.23 1.22 -31.38
C ASP A 83 -28.65 -0.23 -31.72
N ALA A 84 -27.71 -1.05 -32.18
CA ALA A 84 -27.94 -2.47 -32.45
C ALA A 84 -27.96 -3.34 -31.18
N ALA A 85 -27.56 -2.82 -30.02
CA ALA A 85 -27.53 -3.57 -28.78
C ALA A 85 -28.94 -3.82 -28.25
N PRO A 86 -29.31 -5.08 -27.92
CA PRO A 86 -30.59 -5.34 -27.28
C PRO A 86 -30.61 -4.77 -25.85
N PRO A 87 -31.78 -4.38 -25.33
CA PRO A 87 -31.91 -3.91 -23.97
C PRO A 87 -31.59 -5.05 -22.99
N VAL A 88 -30.75 -4.74 -22.00
CA VAL A 88 -30.38 -5.65 -20.92
C VAL A 88 -30.53 -4.92 -19.59
N GLU A 89 -31.18 -5.57 -18.64
CA GLU A 89 -31.22 -5.11 -17.26
C GLU A 89 -29.95 -5.59 -16.56
N ILE A 90 -28.94 -4.73 -16.51
CA ILE A 90 -27.79 -4.93 -15.65
C ILE A 90 -28.10 -4.16 -14.38
N GLU A 91 -28.15 -4.85 -13.24
CA GLU A 91 -28.12 -4.17 -11.94
C GLU A 91 -26.93 -3.23 -11.96
N PRO A 92 -27.16 -1.91 -11.93
CA PRO A 92 -26.09 -0.99 -12.17
C PRO A 92 -25.13 -1.17 -10.99
N ALA A 93 -23.85 -1.44 -11.31
CA ALA A 93 -22.78 -1.45 -10.31
C ALA A 93 -22.67 -0.01 -9.79
N VAL A 94 -23.49 0.30 -8.79
CA VAL A 94 -23.71 1.58 -8.11
C VAL A 94 -23.12 2.76 -8.90
N PRO A 95 -23.89 3.37 -9.83
CA PRO A 95 -23.55 4.68 -10.32
C PRO A 95 -23.96 5.60 -9.18
N LEU A 96 -23.00 6.03 -8.36
CA LEU A 96 -23.20 7.26 -7.61
C LEU A 96 -22.85 8.39 -8.59
N PRO A 97 -23.83 9.15 -9.11
CA PRO A 97 -23.55 10.43 -9.71
C PRO A 97 -23.26 11.40 -8.56
N VAL A 98 -22.07 11.31 -7.98
CA VAL A 98 -21.52 12.42 -7.20
C VAL A 98 -21.12 13.44 -8.25
N GLY A 99 -21.89 14.54 -8.37
CA GLY A 99 -21.52 15.62 -9.27
C GLY A 99 -20.08 16.10 -8.98
N PRO A 100 -19.40 16.80 -9.89
CA PRO A 100 -18.00 17.19 -9.71
C PRO A 100 -17.74 17.93 -8.39
N GLU A 101 -18.72 18.68 -7.88
CA GLU A 101 -18.65 19.35 -6.58
C GLU A 101 -18.67 18.39 -5.38
N GLN A 102 -19.39 17.28 -5.53
CA GLN A 102 -19.62 16.29 -4.50
C GLN A 102 -18.43 15.32 -4.43
N GLU A 103 -17.84 14.96 -5.58
CA GLU A 103 -16.55 14.26 -5.66
C GLU A 103 -15.40 15.13 -5.12
N LEU A 104 -15.41 16.45 -5.39
CA LEU A 104 -14.47 17.39 -4.78
C LEU A 104 -14.63 17.49 -3.26
N ALA A 105 -15.86 17.45 -2.76
CA ALA A 105 -16.13 17.47 -1.32
C ALA A 105 -15.62 16.19 -0.63
N GLU A 106 -15.89 15.02 -1.21
CA GLU A 106 -15.40 13.74 -0.70
C GLU A 106 -13.87 13.64 -0.76
N LEU A 107 -13.25 14.09 -1.86
CA LEU A 107 -11.79 14.14 -1.99
C LEU A 107 -11.16 15.09 -0.97
N ARG A 108 -11.78 16.26 -0.72
CA ARG A 108 -11.31 17.19 0.32
C ARG A 108 -11.42 16.58 1.71
N GLN A 109 -12.55 15.95 2.02
CA GLN A 109 -12.74 15.27 3.30
C GLN A 109 -11.70 14.15 3.49
N THR A 110 -11.50 13.32 2.46
CA THR A 110 -10.51 12.24 2.49
C THR A 110 -9.09 12.80 2.65
N ALA A 111 -8.77 13.90 1.96
CA ALA A 111 -7.47 14.56 2.08
C ALA A 111 -7.24 15.13 3.49
N ASP A 112 -8.26 15.72 4.11
CA ASP A 112 -8.19 16.26 5.48
C ASP A 112 -8.01 15.14 6.51
N GLU A 113 -8.75 14.04 6.37
CA GLU A 113 -8.61 12.85 7.20
C GLU A 113 -7.22 12.22 7.06
N THR A 114 -6.71 12.11 5.83
CA THR A 114 -5.37 11.58 5.55
C THR A 114 -4.29 12.49 6.10
N ALA A 115 -4.45 13.82 5.98
CA ALA A 115 -3.54 14.80 6.54
C ALA A 115 -3.52 14.75 8.07
N ALA A 116 -4.68 14.57 8.71
CA ALA A 116 -4.78 14.39 10.15
C ALA A 116 -4.09 13.08 10.61
N ALA A 117 -4.28 11.98 9.89
CA ALA A 117 -3.61 10.71 10.16
C ALA A 117 -2.08 10.83 10.02
N LEU A 118 -1.60 11.49 8.95
CA LEU A 118 -0.17 11.77 8.73
C LEU A 118 0.44 12.60 9.87
N ARG A 119 -0.27 13.62 10.36
CA ARG A 119 0.21 14.42 11.51
C ARG A 119 0.35 13.57 12.77
N ARG A 120 -0.65 12.74 13.09
CA ARG A 120 -0.58 11.83 14.23
C ARG A 120 0.57 10.83 14.11
N ALA A 121 0.74 10.23 12.93
CA ALA A 121 1.83 9.30 12.67
C ALA A 121 3.21 9.98 12.83
N ASN A 122 3.35 11.23 12.36
CA ASN A 122 4.58 12.00 12.56
C ASN A 122 4.83 12.31 14.04
N GLU A 123 3.79 12.67 14.80
CA GLU A 123 3.90 12.88 16.26
C GLU A 123 4.33 11.60 16.98
N GLU A 124 3.77 10.44 16.62
CA GLU A 124 4.17 9.14 17.15
C GLU A 124 5.63 8.80 16.81
N ILE A 125 6.08 9.06 15.58
CA ILE A 125 7.47 8.85 15.18
C ILE A 125 8.42 9.72 16.01
N VAL A 126 8.07 10.99 16.25
CA VAL A 126 8.88 11.87 17.09
C VAL A 126 8.96 11.34 18.52
N GLN A 127 7.84 10.91 19.10
CA GLN A 127 7.81 10.30 20.44
C GLN A 127 8.66 9.03 20.51
N LEU A 128 8.58 8.16 19.51
CA LEU A 128 9.39 6.94 19.42
C LEU A 128 10.88 7.25 19.27
N GLN A 129 11.24 8.28 18.51
CA GLN A 129 12.62 8.71 18.36
C GLN A 129 13.18 9.25 19.67
N ASP A 130 12.42 10.06 20.40
CA ASP A 130 12.87 10.60 21.68
C ASP A 130 12.98 9.49 22.75
N ALA A 131 11.99 8.58 22.82
CA ALA A 131 12.10 7.39 23.67
C ALA A 131 13.31 6.51 23.30
N GLY A 132 13.62 6.40 22.00
CA GLY A 132 14.81 5.70 21.51
C GLY A 132 16.12 6.35 21.95
N LYS A 133 16.20 7.69 21.93
CA LYS A 133 17.36 8.44 22.43
C LYS A 133 17.53 8.25 23.94
N ASP A 134 16.44 8.33 24.70
CA ASP A 134 16.46 8.13 26.15
C ASP A 134 16.93 6.72 26.52
N SER A 135 16.42 5.71 25.79
CA SER A 135 16.86 4.31 25.96
C SER A 135 18.34 4.13 25.62
N ALA A 136 18.82 4.74 24.53
CA ALA A 136 20.24 4.70 24.16
C ALA A 136 21.13 5.38 25.21
N ALA A 137 20.70 6.52 25.77
CA ALA A 137 21.42 7.21 26.84
C ALA A 137 21.47 6.36 28.13
N ALA A 138 20.35 5.72 28.50
CA ALA A 138 20.30 4.82 29.65
C ALA A 138 21.22 3.60 29.47
N LEU A 139 21.25 3.00 28.27
CA LEU A 139 22.14 1.89 27.96
C LEU A 139 23.61 2.31 28.03
N ALA A 140 23.96 3.48 27.49
CA ALA A 140 25.32 4.01 27.56
C ALA A 140 25.76 4.23 29.02
N ALA A 141 24.88 4.78 29.86
CA ALA A 141 25.15 4.96 31.28
C ALA A 141 25.34 3.62 32.02
N ALA A 142 24.52 2.61 31.71
CA ALA A 142 24.66 1.28 32.28
C ALA A 142 25.96 0.60 31.87
N LEU A 143 26.39 0.74 30.62
CA LEU A 143 27.68 0.22 30.14
C LEU A 143 28.85 0.87 30.87
N ALA A 144 28.83 2.19 31.04
CA ALA A 144 29.86 2.92 31.79
C ALA A 144 29.96 2.46 33.26
N ASP A 145 28.81 2.18 33.91
CA ASP A 145 28.79 1.65 35.27
C ASP A 145 29.39 0.23 35.34
N VAL A 146 29.08 -0.64 34.37
CA VAL A 146 29.67 -1.98 34.27
C VAL A 146 31.19 -1.91 34.07
N GLU A 147 31.66 -1.03 33.19
CA GLU A 147 33.11 -0.81 32.98
C GLU A 147 33.80 -0.33 34.26
N ALA A 148 33.21 0.62 34.98
CA ALA A 148 33.73 1.12 36.24
C ALA A 148 33.79 0.02 37.32
N ARG A 149 32.75 -0.82 37.41
CA ARG A 149 32.73 -1.97 38.33
C ARG A 149 33.80 -3.00 37.96
N ASN A 150 33.97 -3.30 36.69
CA ASN A 150 35.00 -4.24 36.21
C ASN A 150 36.41 -3.74 36.52
N ALA A 151 36.68 -2.43 36.32
CA ALA A 151 37.95 -1.83 36.70
C ALA A 151 38.22 -1.98 38.21
N ARG A 152 37.20 -1.74 39.05
CA ARG A 152 37.31 -1.91 40.50
C ARG A 152 37.54 -3.36 40.93
N ILE A 153 36.91 -4.33 40.25
CA ILE A 153 37.17 -5.75 40.49
C ILE A 153 38.63 -6.08 40.16
N ALA A 154 39.13 -5.62 39.02
CA ALA A 154 40.53 -5.85 38.62
C ALA A 154 41.54 -5.24 39.63
N GLU A 155 41.26 -4.05 40.15
CA GLU A 155 42.07 -3.44 41.23
C GLU A 155 42.05 -4.29 42.51
N LEU A 156 40.88 -4.74 42.95
CA LEU A 156 40.73 -5.59 44.13
C LEU A 156 41.45 -6.94 43.95
N GLU A 157 41.37 -7.54 42.76
CA GLU A 157 42.10 -8.78 42.43
C GLU A 157 43.62 -8.56 42.48
N ALA A 158 44.11 -7.43 41.96
CA ALA A 158 45.53 -7.07 42.02
C ALA A 158 46.00 -6.85 43.47
N ASP A 159 45.21 -6.15 44.29
CA ASP A 159 45.51 -5.93 45.70
C ASP A 159 45.50 -7.24 46.51
N LEU A 160 44.53 -8.12 46.26
CA LEU A 160 44.48 -9.46 46.85
C LEU A 160 45.72 -10.28 46.45
N ALA A 161 46.12 -10.25 45.17
CA ALA A 161 47.32 -10.95 44.69
C ALA A 161 48.61 -10.41 45.33
N LYS A 162 48.67 -9.09 45.59
CA LYS A 162 49.79 -8.43 46.27
C LYS A 162 49.82 -8.76 47.77
N ALA A 163 48.67 -8.79 48.44
CA ALA A 163 48.53 -9.18 49.84
C ALA A 163 48.83 -10.67 50.06
N ALA A 164 48.56 -11.51 49.06
CA ALA A 164 48.84 -12.95 49.10
C ALA A 164 50.32 -13.31 48.91
N LYS A 165 51.20 -12.37 48.51
CA LYS A 165 52.66 -12.61 48.49
C LYS A 165 53.20 -12.56 49.92
N PRO A 166 53.65 -13.69 50.52
CA PRO A 166 54.24 -13.68 51.85
C PRO A 166 55.56 -12.92 51.82
N ALA A 167 55.90 -12.30 52.95
CA ALA A 167 57.18 -11.66 53.22
C ALA A 167 58.35 -12.66 53.09
N ALA A 168 58.80 -12.89 51.86
CA ALA A 168 60.06 -13.58 51.58
C ALA A 168 61.21 -12.57 51.70
N ALA A 169 61.56 -12.20 52.92
CA ALA A 169 62.84 -11.57 53.26
C ALA A 169 63.08 -11.80 54.77
N LYS A 170 64.20 -12.34 55.24
CA LYS A 170 65.57 -12.22 54.75
C LYS A 170 66.44 -13.46 55.04
N PRO A 171 67.51 -13.63 54.25
CA PRO A 171 68.59 -14.58 54.52
C PRO A 171 69.38 -14.12 55.76
N LYS A 172 69.77 -15.07 56.62
CA LYS A 172 70.84 -14.84 57.59
C LYS A 172 72.10 -15.55 57.12
N ASP A 173 73.04 -14.69 56.77
CA ASP A 173 74.43 -14.91 56.39
C ASP A 173 75.24 -15.45 57.60
N LYS A 174 76.21 -16.33 57.29
CA LYS A 174 77.48 -16.66 57.97
C LYS A 174 77.58 -16.86 59.49
N SER A 175 78.20 -17.98 59.89
CA SER A 175 79.44 -18.13 60.71
C SER A 175 79.69 -19.65 60.88
N ALA A 176 80.82 -20.25 60.43
CA ALA A 176 82.03 -20.56 61.22
C ALA A 176 81.67 -21.28 62.55
N ASP A 177 82.12 -22.49 62.90
CA ASP A 177 83.33 -23.30 62.65
C ASP A 177 82.94 -24.80 62.55
#